data_AF-A0A401IBF6-F1
#
_entry.id   AF-A0A401IBF6-F1
#
_cell.length_a   1.000
_cell.length_b   1.000
_cell.length_c   1.000
_cell.angle_alpha   90.00
_cell.angle_beta   90.00
_cell.angle_gamma   90.00
#
_symmetry.space_group_name_H-M   'P 1'
#
loop_
_entity.id
_entity.type
_entity.pdbx_description
1 polymer ?
#
loop_
_entity_poly.entity_id
_entity_poly.type
_entity_poly.pdbx_seq_one_letter_code
_entity_poly.pdbx_strand_id
1 'polypeptide(L)' 'MDVAGVTERQLPTPVPVSHQLSGLSAADAAALGLPPDTPFVIGASDGVLANLGIGVLSPERVAV' A
#
# COMPACT_ATOMS: atom_id res chain seq x y z
N MET A 1 14.79 15.49 -6.15
CA MET A 1 13.62 16.12 -5.49
C MET A 1 13.46 17.57 -5.90
N ASP A 2 14.51 18.18 -6.45
CA ASP A 2 14.58 19.56 -6.92
C ASP A 2 13.46 19.98 -7.88
N VAL A 3 12.98 19.08 -8.76
CA VAL A 3 11.83 19.36 -9.65
C VAL A 3 10.55 19.64 -8.87
N ALA A 4 10.31 18.89 -7.78
CA ALA A 4 9.14 19.02 -6.93
C ALA A 4 9.36 19.98 -5.75
N GLY A 5 10.59 20.49 -5.54
CA GLY A 5 10.92 21.39 -4.44
C GLY A 5 10.80 20.78 -3.04
N VAL A 6 10.88 19.45 -2.91
CA VAL A 6 10.78 18.75 -1.62
C VAL A 6 12.11 18.17 -1.17
N THR A 7 12.22 17.83 0.11
CA THR A 7 13.36 17.11 0.69
C THR A 7 12.97 15.66 0.97
N GLU A 8 13.97 14.79 1.10
CA GLU A 8 13.72 13.36 1.33
C GLU A 8 12.97 13.08 2.63
N ARG A 9 13.18 13.91 3.65
CA ARG A 9 12.48 13.84 4.94
C ARG A 9 10.97 14.09 4.84
N GLN A 10 10.49 14.63 3.73
CA GLN A 10 9.06 14.85 3.48
C GLN A 10 8.41 13.66 2.77
N LEU A 11 9.17 12.66 2.35
CA LEU A 11 8.66 11.47 1.68
C LEU A 11 8.69 10.25 2.61
N PRO A 12 7.72 9.34 2.47
CA PRO A 12 7.77 8.06 3.16
C PRO A 12 8.87 7.18 2.56
N THR A 13 9.38 6.24 3.37
CA THR A 13 10.30 5.20 2.88
C THR A 13 9.52 4.22 1.98
N PRO A 14 9.98 3.97 0.74
CA PRO A 14 9.36 2.98 -0.13
C PRO A 14 9.46 1.57 0.47
N VAL A 15 8.37 0.81 0.41
CA VAL A 15 8.31 -0.58 0.89
C VAL A 15 7.71 -1.50 -0.18
N PRO A 16 7.97 -2.83 -0.11
CA PRO A 16 7.30 -3.78 -0.98
C PRO A 16 5.78 -3.70 -0.83
N VAL A 17 5.04 -3.97 -1.91
CA VAL A 17 3.55 -3.97 -1.90
C VAL A 17 2.95 -5.00 -0.93
N SER A 18 3.72 -6.01 -0.56
CA SER A 18 3.36 -7.03 0.44
C SER A 18 3.78 -6.68 1.87
N HIS A 19 4.35 -5.49 2.10
CA HIS A 19 4.76 -5.04 3.41
C HIS A 19 3.55 -4.92 4.34
N GLN A 20 3.70 -5.45 5.56
CA GLN A 20 2.65 -5.49 6.56
C GLN A 20 3.00 -4.58 7.74
N LEU A 21 2.01 -3.79 8.15
CA LEU A 21 2.01 -3.03 9.38
C LEU A 21 1.01 -3.67 10.35
N SER A 22 1.32 -3.64 11.64
CA SER A 22 0.44 -4.17 12.69
C SER A 22 0.51 -3.26 13.92
N GLY A 23 -0.50 -3.32 14.78
CA GLY A 23 -0.55 -2.50 15.98
C GLY A 23 -1.21 -1.15 15.71
N LEU A 24 -2.50 -1.21 15.32
CA LEU A 24 -3.33 -0.01 15.24
C LEU A 24 -3.36 0.69 16.60
N SER A 25 -3.38 2.03 16.57
CA SER A 25 -3.69 2.79 17.77
C SER A 25 -5.10 2.44 18.24
N ALA A 26 -5.37 2.55 19.55
CA ALA A 26 -6.70 2.29 20.07
C ALA A 26 -7.77 3.19 19.43
N ALA A 27 -7.41 4.42 19.05
CA ALA A 27 -8.29 5.35 18.36
C ALA A 27 -8.64 4.88 16.94
N ASP A 28 -7.63 4.46 16.17
CA ASP A 28 -7.84 3.99 14.80
C ASP A 28 -8.58 2.66 14.76
N ALA A 29 -8.25 1.73 15.67
CA ALA A 29 -8.94 0.46 15.83
C ALA A 29 -10.44 0.65 16.12
N ALA A 30 -10.78 1.59 17.02
CA ALA A 30 -12.16 1.93 17.32
C ALA A 30 -12.87 2.61 16.15
N ALA A 31 -12.20 3.53 15.46
CA ALA A 31 -12.77 4.25 14.31
C ALA A 31 -13.04 3.32 13.11
N LEU A 32 -12.16 2.33 12.89
CA LEU A 32 -12.26 1.37 11.79
C LEU A 32 -13.11 0.14 12.17
N GLY A 33 -13.38 -0.09 13.45
CA GLY A 33 -14.09 -1.28 13.92
C GLY A 33 -13.29 -2.57 13.76
N LEU A 34 -11.96 -2.49 13.85
CA LEU A 34 -11.04 -3.61 13.65
C LEU A 34 -10.29 -3.97 14.94
N PRO A 35 -9.94 -5.25 15.17
CA PRO A 35 -9.00 -5.63 16.21
C PRO A 35 -7.67 -4.85 16.11
N PRO A 36 -7.06 -4.42 17.22
CA PRO A 36 -5.81 -3.65 17.19
C PRO A 36 -4.63 -4.37 16.51
N ASP A 37 -4.66 -5.69 16.50
CA ASP A 37 -3.65 -6.58 15.90
C ASP A 37 -3.95 -6.93 14.43
N THR A 38 -5.02 -6.38 13.84
CA THR A 38 -5.34 -6.59 12.42
C THR A 38 -4.15 -6.13 11.55
N PRO A 39 -3.60 -6.99 10.69
CA PRO A 39 -2.50 -6.60 9.80
C PRO A 39 -2.98 -5.74 8.64
N PHE A 40 -2.22 -4.70 8.31
CA PHE A 40 -2.44 -3.79 7.18
C PHE A 40 -1.35 -4.02 6.14
N VAL A 41 -1.75 -4.49 4.96
CA VAL A 41 -0.85 -4.60 3.81
C VAL A 41 -0.87 -3.26 3.07
N ILE A 42 0.31 -2.66 2.85
CA ILE A 42 0.44 -1.36 2.16
C ILE A 42 -0.17 -1.40 0.75
N GLY A 43 -0.14 -2.58 0.11
CA GLY A 43 -0.81 -2.82 -1.15
C GLY A 43 -0.10 -2.19 -2.34
N ALA A 44 -0.84 -2.05 -3.43
CA ALA A 44 -0.35 -1.46 -4.68
C ALA A 44 -1.41 -0.48 -5.23
N SER A 45 -1.10 0.19 -6.34
CA SER A 45 -2.08 1.04 -7.01
C SER A 45 -3.22 0.24 -7.61
N ASP A 46 -4.38 0.89 -7.78
CA ASP A 46 -5.60 0.27 -8.32
C ASP A 46 -5.36 -0.44 -9.66
N GLY A 47 -4.59 0.16 -10.57
CA GLY A 47 -4.28 -0.46 -11.87
C GLY A 47 -3.46 -1.75 -11.76
N VAL A 48 -2.50 -1.81 -10.83
CA VAL A 48 -1.72 -3.02 -10.58
C VAL A 48 -2.59 -4.10 -9.95
N LEU A 49 -3.47 -3.73 -9.00
CA LEU A 49 -4.39 -4.68 -8.36
C LEU A 49 -5.49 -5.15 -9.31
N ALA A 50 -5.95 -4.33 -10.25
CA ALA A 50 -6.90 -4.72 -11.29
C ALA A 50 -6.29 -5.78 -12.22
N ASN A 51 -5.05 -5.59 -12.67
CA ASN A 51 -4.29 -6.60 -13.42
C ASN A 51 -4.19 -7.91 -12.63
N LEU A 52 -3.80 -7.82 -11.36
CA LEU A 52 -3.70 -8.97 -10.47
C LEU A 52 -5.05 -9.71 -10.34
N GLY A 53 -6.14 -8.95 -10.15
CA GLY A 53 -7.49 -9.49 -9.95
C GLY A 53 -8.02 -10.31 -11.11
N ILE A 54 -7.54 -10.05 -12.34
CA ILE A 54 -7.89 -10.85 -13.53
C ILE A 54 -6.80 -11.85 -13.94
N GLY A 55 -5.80 -12.07 -13.09
CA GLY A 55 -4.76 -13.09 -13.30
C GLY A 55 -3.61 -12.66 -14.22
N VAL A 56 -3.38 -11.36 -14.42
CA VAL A 56 -2.18 -10.85 -15.10
C VAL A 56 -1.00 -10.90 -14.12
N LEU A 57 -0.29 -12.03 -14.13
CA LEU A 57 0.82 -12.33 -13.22
C LEU A 57 2.20 -12.32 -13.92
N SER A 58 2.25 -11.96 -15.20
CA SER A 58 3.47 -12.01 -16.01
C SER A 58 3.58 -10.74 -16.86
N PRO A 59 4.81 -10.24 -17.11
CA PRO A 59 5.03 -8.99 -17.87
C PRO A 59 4.45 -9.01 -19.28
N GLU A 60 4.30 -10.21 -19.86
CA GLU A 60 3.77 -10.47 -21.19
C GLU A 60 2.27 -10.10 -21.35
N ARG A 61 1.57 -9.88 -20.23
CA ARG A 61 0.11 -9.67 -20.21
C ARG A 61 -0.21 -8.32 -19.56
N VAL A 62 -1.20 -7.63 -20.10
CA VAL A 62 -1.72 -6.36 -19.58
C VAL A 62 -3.24 -6.38 -19.72
N ALA A 63 -3.97 -5.95 -18.69
CA ALA A 63 -5.40 -5.67 -18.83
C ALA A 63 -5.56 -4.32 -19.54
N VAL A 64 -6.46 -4.25 -20.53
CA VAL A 64 -6.77 -3.03 -21.28
C VAL A 64 -8.12 -2.49 -20.83
#